data_AF-A0A1F8SR84-F1
#
_entry.id   AF-A0A1F8SR84-F1
#
_cell.length_a   1.000
_cell.length_b   1.000
_cell.length_c   1.000
_cell.angle_alpha   90.00
_cell.angle_beta   90.00
_cell.angle_gamma   90.00
#
_symmetry.space_group_name_H-M   'P 1'
#
loop_
_entity.id
_entity.type
_entity.pdbx_description
1 polymer ?
#
loop_
_entity_poly.entity_id
_entity_poly.type
_entity_poly.pdbx_seq_one_letter_code
_entity_poly.pdbx_strand_id
1 'polypeptide(L)' 'MRLVVTDFLSLDDYNAAPAGENVFNHTGWTERHRSDEIEKFKLDELFATDAVLLGGITYQDTAA' A
#
# COMPACT_ATOMS: atom_id res chain seq x y z
N MET A 1 2.56 2.76 24.43
CA MET A 1 2.46 1.79 23.33
C MET A 1 1.30 2.22 22.44
N ARG A 2 1.53 2.44 21.14
CA ARG A 2 0.50 2.79 20.17
C ARG A 2 0.68 1.90 18.94
N LEU A 3 -0.40 1.24 18.53
CA LEU A 3 -0.46 0.54 17.25
C LEU A 3 -1.05 1.49 16.21
N VAL A 4 -0.38 1.64 15.07
CA VAL A 4 -0.84 2.47 13.95
C VAL A 4 -1.01 1.56 12.75
N VAL A 5 -2.13 1.73 12.04
CA VAL A 5 -2.38 1.09 10.76
C VAL A 5 -2.33 2.17 9.70
N THR A 6 -1.61 1.91 8.62
CA THR A 6 -1.52 2.81 7.48
C THR A 6 -1.63 1.99 6.19
N ASP A 7 -2.45 2.46 5.25
CA ASP A 7 -2.69 1.81 3.96
C ASP A 7 -3.03 2.86 2.89
N PHE A 8 -2.92 2.49 1.62
CA PHE A 8 -3.58 3.22 0.54
C PHE A 8 -4.91 2.51 0.26
N LEU A 9 -6.00 3.26 0.34
CA LEU A 9 -7.34 2.73 0.14
C LEU A 9 -8.02 3.50 -0.98
N SER A 10 -8.66 2.78 -1.89
CA SER A 10 -9.52 3.38 -2.89
C SER A 10 -10.83 3.90 -2.29
N LEU A 11 -11.58 4.70 -3.05
CA LEU A 11 -12.87 5.23 -2.60
C LEU A 11 -13.92 4.13 -2.35
N ASP A 12 -13.83 3.03 -3.08
CA ASP A 12 -14.66 1.82 -2.99
C ASP A 12 -14.05 0.72 -2.11
N ASP A 13 -13.15 1.11 -1.19
CA ASP A 13 -12.62 0.27 -0.09
C ASP A 13 -11.71 -0.91 -0.54
N TYR A 14 -11.07 -0.78 -1.70
CA TYR A 14 -10.07 -1.72 -2.19
C TYR A 14 -8.65 -1.18 -2.01
N ASN A 15 -7.79 -1.97 -1.41
CA ASN A 15 -6.34 -1.72 -1.34
C ASN A 15 -5.56 -2.49 -2.42
N ALA A 16 -6.16 -3.54 -2.99
CA ALA A 16 -5.63 -4.29 -4.13
C ALA A 16 -6.78 -4.77 -5.02
N ALA A 17 -6.49 -5.04 -6.30
CA ALA A 17 -7.47 -5.60 -7.23
C ALA A 17 -7.99 -6.95 -6.70
N PRO A 18 -9.32 -7.15 -6.61
CA PRO A 18 -9.88 -8.43 -6.22
C PRO A 18 -9.46 -9.51 -7.25
N ALA A 19 -8.76 -10.54 -6.76
CA ALA A 19 -8.16 -11.63 -7.54
C ALA A 19 -6.83 -11.34 -8.28
N GLY A 20 -6.15 -10.23 -7.97
CA GLY A 20 -4.85 -9.90 -8.55
C GLY A 20 -4.94 -9.32 -9.96
N GLU A 21 -3.85 -8.73 -10.41
CA GLU A 21 -3.81 -7.80 -11.56
C GLU A 21 -4.36 -8.37 -12.88
N ASN A 22 -4.30 -9.69 -13.05
CA ASN A 22 -4.61 -10.35 -14.33
C ASN A 22 -6.07 -10.80 -14.50
N VAL A 23 -6.92 -10.58 -13.50
CA VAL A 23 -8.30 -11.13 -13.49
C VAL A 23 -9.37 -10.03 -13.43
N PHE A 24 -8.96 -8.79 -13.12
CA PHE A 24 -9.87 -7.65 -12.99
C PHE A 24 -9.66 -6.65 -14.13
N ASN A 25 -10.71 -6.36 -14.92
CA ASN A 25 -10.61 -5.43 -16.05
C ASN A 25 -10.22 -4.00 -15.66
N HIS A 26 -10.35 -3.64 -14.38
CA HIS A 26 -9.99 -2.32 -13.87
C HIS A 26 -8.71 -2.35 -13.03
N THR A 27 -7.84 -3.35 -13.14
CA THR A 27 -6.54 -3.34 -12.47
C THR A 27 -5.78 -2.02 -12.72
N GLY A 28 -5.09 -1.53 -11.68
CA GLY A 28 -4.24 -0.35 -11.79
C GLY A 28 -5.00 0.97 -11.98
N TRP A 29 -6.33 0.99 -11.82
CA TRP A 29 -7.12 2.22 -11.95
C TRP A 29 -6.74 3.33 -10.96
N THR A 30 -6.07 2.98 -9.85
CA THR A 30 -5.50 3.92 -8.87
C THR A 30 -4.10 4.41 -9.23
N GLU A 31 -3.41 3.80 -10.21
CA GLU A 31 -2.04 4.17 -10.62
C GLU A 31 -1.92 5.63 -11.06
N ARG A 32 -2.98 6.17 -11.69
CA ARG A 32 -3.05 7.59 -12.09
C ARG A 32 -2.95 8.58 -10.92
N HIS A 33 -3.11 8.10 -9.69
CA HIS A 33 -2.98 8.88 -8.46
C HIS A 33 -1.62 8.69 -7.78
N ARG A 34 -0.73 7.84 -8.30
CA ARG A 34 0.62 7.69 -7.76
C ARG A 34 1.48 8.90 -8.13
N SER A 35 2.37 9.27 -7.22
CA SER A 35 3.35 10.33 -7.40
C SER A 35 4.49 10.15 -6.39
N ASP A 36 5.65 10.70 -6.71
CA ASP A 36 6.82 10.70 -5.83
C ASP A 36 6.51 11.35 -4.46
N GLU A 37 5.61 12.35 -4.43
CA GLU A 37 5.18 12.99 -3.19
C GLU A 37 4.42 12.03 -2.28
N ILE A 38 3.48 11.28 -2.84
CA ILE A 38 2.67 10.30 -2.11
C ILE A 38 3.53 9.14 -1.62
N GLU A 39 4.48 8.68 -2.45
CA GLU A 39 5.43 7.65 -2.06
C GLU A 39 6.33 8.11 -0.92
N LYS A 40 6.89 9.32 -1.03
CA LYS A 40 7.72 9.90 0.02
C LYS A 40 6.97 10.05 1.34
N PHE A 41 5.73 10.56 1.31
CA PHE A 41 4.90 10.69 2.50
C PHE A 41 4.73 9.33 3.21
N LYS A 42 4.48 8.27 2.45
CA LYS A 42 4.29 6.93 3.01
C LYS A 42 5.56 6.37 3.63
N LEU A 43 6.70 6.55 2.98
CA LEU A 43 8.00 6.12 3.51
C LEU A 43 8.37 6.90 4.77
N ASP A 44 8.18 8.22 4.77
CA ASP A 44 8.45 9.07 5.93
C ASP A 44 7.56 8.65 7.14
N GLU A 45 6.29 8.31 6.89
CA GLU A 45 5.38 7.76 7.91
C GLU A 45 5.85 6.41 8.44
N LEU A 46 6.25 5.49 7.56
CA LEU A 46 6.72 4.15 7.92
C LEU A 46 7.98 4.22 8.81
N PHE A 47 8.95 5.03 8.41
CA PHE A 47 10.24 5.18 9.11
C PHE A 47 10.16 6.10 10.35
N ALA A 48 9.04 6.76 10.60
CA ALA A 48 8.79 7.45 11.87
C ALA A 48 8.45 6.48 13.02
N THR A 49 8.29 5.19 12.75
CA THR A 49 7.96 4.16 13.74
C THR A 49 9.17 3.32 14.16
N ASP A 50 9.16 2.81 15.39
CA ASP A 50 10.26 1.99 15.92
C ASP A 50 10.36 0.60 15.25
N ALA A 51 9.23 0.09 14.74
CA ALA A 51 9.14 -1.21 14.11
C ALA A 51 7.95 -1.29 13.14
N VAL A 52 8.12 -2.06 12.06
CA VAL A 52 7.11 -2.29 11.03
C VAL A 52 6.70 -3.77 11.04
N LEU A 53 5.40 -4.03 11.06
CA LEU A 53 4.82 -5.37 10.91
C LEU A 53 4.18 -5.49 9.53
N LEU A 54 4.71 -6.35 8.67
CA LEU A 54 4.18 -6.63 7.33
C LEU A 54 3.66 -8.06 7.23
N GLY A 55 2.59 -8.24 6.46
CA GLY A 55 2.17 -9.58 6.03
C GLY A 55 3.17 -10.18 5.04
N GLY A 56 3.22 -11.51 4.93
CA GLY A 56 4.22 -12.19 4.10
C GLY A 56 4.21 -11.80 2.62
N ILE A 57 3.01 -11.57 2.04
CA ILE A 57 2.86 -11.10 0.65
C ILE A 57 3.36 -9.65 0.54
N THR A 58 2.89 -8.75 1.40
CA THR A 58 3.33 -7.35 1.41
C THR A 58 4.84 -7.23 1.58
N TYR A 59 5.46 -8.05 2.44
CA TYR A 59 6.91 -8.07 2.60
C TYR A 59 7.64 -8.43 1.29
N GLN A 60 7.14 -9.41 0.54
CA GLN A 60 7.72 -9.81 -0.75
C GLN A 60 7.57 -8.71 -1.81
N ASP A 61 6.45 -8.01 -1.82
CA ASP A 61 6.17 -7.00 -2.84
C ASP A 61 6.91 -5.68 -2.58
N THR A 62 7.26 -5.37 -1.32
CA THR A 62 7.80 -4.04 -0.95
C THR A 62 9.20 -4.05 -0.30
N ALA A 63 9.68 -5.19 0.20
CA ALA A 63 10.91 -5.25 1.00
C ALA A 63 11.91 -6.34 0.58
N ALA A 64 11.54 -7.23 -0.34
CA ALA A 64 12.44 -8.21 -0.95
C ALA A 64 13.11 -7.63 -2.21
#